data_AF-A0A9D1H4F4-F1
#
_entry.id   AF-A0A9D1H4F4-F1
#
_cell.length_a   1.000
_cell.length_b   1.000
_cell.length_c   1.000
_cell.angle_alpha   90.00
_cell.angle_beta   90.00
_cell.angle_gamma   90.00
#
_symmetry.space_group_name_H-M   'P 1'
#
loop_
_entity.id
_entity.type
_entity.pdbx_description
1 polymer ?
#
loop_
_entity_poly.entity_id
_entity_poly.type
_entity_poly.pdbx_seq_one_letter_code
_entity_poly.pdbx_strand_id
1 'polypeptide(L)'
;MKHVINFVKKEAVLSASALLAVISAFFVPPSAEYISYIDFRVLSLLFCLMLVVAGLRGIGVFHYLGSTLLGKAKSTRLLSLLLVGLCFFSSMLITNDVSLITFVPFA
;
A
#
# COMPACT_ATOMS: atom_id res chain seq x y z
N MET A 1 -22.39 12.18 -20.52
CA MET A 1 -20.96 12.54 -20.65
C MET A 1 -20.37 13.19 -19.39
N LYS A 2 -21.03 14.19 -18.75
CA LYS A 2 -20.49 14.85 -17.55
C LYS A 2 -20.13 13.90 -16.40
N HIS A 3 -20.93 12.86 -16.16
CA HIS A 3 -20.63 11.84 -15.14
C HIS A 3 -19.36 11.03 -15.42
N VAL A 4 -19.12 10.67 -16.69
CA VAL A 4 -17.93 9.90 -17.10
C VAL A 4 -16.68 10.77 -16.94
N ILE A 5 -16.74 12.03 -17.38
CA ILE A 5 -15.62 12.97 -17.23
C ILE A 5 -15.33 13.23 -15.74
N ASN A 6 -16.36 13.31 -14.90
CA ASN A 6 -16.19 13.49 -13.46
C ASN A 6 -15.61 12.24 -12.79
N PHE A 7 -16.01 11.05 -13.24
CA PHE A 7 -15.44 9.77 -12.77
C PHE A 7 -13.97 9.64 -13.14
N VAL A 8 -13.60 9.97 -14.39
CA VAL A 8 -12.20 9.94 -14.85
C VAL A 8 -11.32 10.91 -14.08
N LYS A 9 -11.83 12.11 -13.76
CA LYS A 9 -11.09 13.08 -12.93
C LYS A 9 -10.95 12.63 -11.48
N LYS A 10 -11.94 11.91 -10.94
CA LYS A 10 -11.94 11.44 -9.56
C LYS A 10 -11.06 10.20 -9.37
N GLU A 11 -11.09 9.28 -10.34
CA GLU A 11 -10.39 7.99 -10.31
C GLU A 11 -9.34 7.93 -11.44
N ALA A 12 -8.42 8.89 -11.44
CA ALA A 12 -7.44 9.07 -12.51
C ALA A 12 -6.53 7.84 -12.69
N VAL A 13 -6.07 7.25 -11.58
CA VAL A 13 -5.20 6.06 -11.60
C VAL A 13 -5.94 4.87 -12.20
N LEU A 14 -7.18 4.61 -11.78
CA LEU A 14 -8.00 3.52 -12.32
C LEU A 14 -8.26 3.71 -13.82
N SER A 15 -8.59 4.93 -14.22
CA SER A 15 -8.90 5.27 -15.62
C SER A 15 -7.68 5.09 -16.51
N ALA A 16 -6.50 5.53 -16.06
CA ALA A 16 -5.24 5.32 -16.76
C ALA A 16 -4.91 3.82 -16.88
N SER A 17 -5.03 3.07 -15.76
CA SER A 17 -4.76 1.63 -15.71
C SER A 17 -5.66 0.85 -16.69
N ALA A 18 -6.95 1.18 -16.73
CA ALA A 18 -7.91 0.56 -17.64
C ALA A 18 -7.57 0.85 -19.12
N LEU A 19 -7.19 2.09 -19.43
CA LEU A 19 -6.79 2.47 -20.79
C LEU A 19 -5.52 1.74 -21.22
N LEU A 20 -4.52 1.63 -20.35
CA LEU A 20 -3.30 0.84 -20.59
C LEU A 20 -3.62 -0.65 -20.79
N ALA A 21 -4.53 -1.21 -20.00
CA ALA A 21 -4.95 -2.61 -20.15
C ALA A 21 -5.62 -2.87 -21.51
N VAL A 22 -6.47 -1.96 -21.98
CA VAL A 22 -7.08 -2.04 -23.33
C VAL A 22 -6.02 -1.97 -24.41
N ILE A 23 -5.05 -1.05 -24.30
CA ILE A 23 -3.92 -0.97 -25.24
C ILE A 23 -3.13 -2.29 -25.25
N SER A 24 -2.84 -2.85 -24.06
CA SER A 24 -2.08 -4.10 -23.92
C SER A 24 -2.82 -5.30 -24.52
N ALA A 25 -4.15 -5.34 -24.43
CA ALA A 25 -4.98 -6.39 -25.02
C ALA A 25 -4.93 -6.46 -26.56
N PHE A 26 -4.53 -5.36 -27.24
CA PHE A 26 -4.26 -5.41 -28.69
C PHE A 26 -2.95 -6.13 -29.03
N PHE A 27 -1.96 -6.12 -28.12
CA PHE A 27 -0.67 -6.81 -28.31
C PHE A 27 -0.74 -8.27 -27.88
N VAL A 28 -1.45 -8.57 -26.78
CA VAL A 28 -1.69 -9.93 -26.29
C VAL A 28 -3.20 -10.11 -26.14
N PRO A 29 -3.87 -10.79 -27.09
CA PRO A 29 -5.31 -10.97 -27.02
C PRO A 29 -5.67 -11.86 -25.82
N PRO A 30 -6.70 -11.49 -25.04
CA PRO A 30 -7.13 -12.28 -23.89
C PRO A 30 -7.58 -13.66 -24.35
N SER A 31 -6.89 -14.70 -23.87
CA SER A 31 -7.18 -16.11 -24.13
C SER A 31 -7.52 -16.82 -22.81
N ALA A 32 -8.00 -18.07 -22.90
CA ALA A 32 -8.24 -18.90 -21.71
C ALA A 32 -6.98 -19.12 -20.85
N GLU A 33 -5.79 -18.90 -21.42
CA GLU A 33 -4.50 -19.00 -20.75
C GLU A 33 -4.30 -17.91 -19.67
N TYR A 34 -5.03 -16.79 -19.76
CA TYR A 34 -4.97 -15.71 -18.76
C TYR A 34 -5.42 -16.17 -17.37
N ILE A 35 -6.32 -17.16 -17.28
CA ILE A 35 -6.75 -17.73 -16.01
C ILE A 35 -5.57 -18.42 -15.32
N SER A 36 -4.69 -19.05 -16.09
CA SER A 36 -3.48 -19.71 -15.58
C SER A 36 -2.42 -18.74 -15.10
N TYR A 37 -2.51 -17.45 -15.44
CA TYR A 37 -1.60 -16.41 -14.91
C TYR A 37 -1.90 -16.06 -13.45
N ILE A 38 -3.08 -16.42 -12.95
CA ILE A 38 -3.48 -16.13 -11.58
C ILE A 38 -2.89 -17.19 -10.64
N ASP A 39 -1.87 -16.78 -9.87
CA ASP A 39 -1.34 -17.60 -8.78
C ASP A 39 -2.16 -17.39 -7.50
N PHE A 40 -3.13 -18.28 -7.28
CA PHE A 40 -3.97 -18.27 -6.08
C PHE A 40 -3.19 -18.48 -4.78
N ARG A 41 -2.04 -19.16 -4.82
CA ARG A 41 -1.21 -19.35 -3.64
C ARG A 41 -0.61 -18.02 -3.21
N VAL A 42 -0.01 -17.28 -4.14
CA VAL A 42 0.54 -15.95 -3.86
C VAL A 42 -0.57 -15.01 -3.40
N LEU A 43 -1.73 -14.99 -4.07
CA LEU A 43 -2.86 -14.18 -3.64
C LEU A 43 -3.32 -14.52 -2.22
N SER A 44 -3.40 -15.80 -1.87
CA SER A 44 -3.79 -16.23 -0.53
C SER A 44 -2.77 -15.80 0.54
N LEU A 45 -1.48 -15.92 0.25
CA LEU A 45 -0.40 -15.49 1.15
C LEU A 45 -0.43 -13.97 1.38
N LEU A 46 -0.58 -13.20 0.30
CA LEU A 46 -0.71 -11.75 0.37
C LEU A 46 -1.98 -11.34 1.14
N PHE A 47 -3.09 -12.03 0.93
CA PHE A 47 -4.33 -11.77 1.66
C PHE A 47 -4.18 -12.03 3.17
N CYS A 48 -3.63 -13.19 3.55
CA CYS A 48 -3.37 -13.53 4.95
C CYS A 48 -2.40 -12.52 5.60
N LEU A 49 -1.33 -12.13 4.90
CA LEU A 49 -0.39 -11.13 5.38
C LEU A 49 -1.09 -9.78 5.62
N MET A 50 -1.86 -9.30 4.63
CA MET A 50 -2.61 -8.04 4.75
C MET A 50 -3.67 -8.09 5.86
N LEU A 51 -4.27 -9.26 6.11
CA LEU A 51 -5.22 -9.45 7.21
C LEU A 51 -4.52 -9.35 8.58
N VAL A 52 -3.39 -10.02 8.76
CA VAL A 52 -2.57 -9.94 9.99
C VAL A 52 -2.15 -8.49 10.24
N VAL A 53 -1.65 -7.82 9.20
CA VAL A 53 -1.27 -6.41 9.21
C VAL A 53 -2.43 -5.50 9.62
N ALA A 54 -3.61 -5.71 9.04
CA ALA A 54 -4.81 -4.95 9.39
C ALA A 54 -5.21 -5.15 10.86
N GLY A 55 -5.09 -6.39 11.37
CA GLY A 55 -5.31 -6.70 12.79
C GLY A 55 -4.32 -5.98 13.71
N LEU A 56 -3.01 -6.03 13.40
CA LEU A 56 -1.97 -5.33 14.16
C LEU A 56 -2.17 -3.80 14.14
N ARG A 57 -2.63 -3.25 13.02
CA ARG A 57 -2.98 -1.83 12.89
C ARG A 57 -4.22 -1.49 13.71
N GLY A 58 -5.26 -2.33 13.71
CA GLY A 58 -6.48 -2.13 14.49
C GLY A 58 -6.24 -2.12 16.00
N ILE A 59 -5.27 -2.91 16.48
CA ILE A 59 -4.85 -2.94 17.89
C ILE A 59 -3.89 -1.77 18.23
N GLY A 60 -3.42 -1.01 17.23
CA GLY A 60 -2.55 0.15 17.43
C GLY A 60 -1.08 -0.19 17.75
N VAL A 61 -0.64 -1.42 17.46
CA VAL A 61 0.73 -1.90 17.77
C VAL A 61 1.79 -0.99 17.14
N PHE A 62 1.61 -0.61 15.88
CA PHE A 62 2.54 0.25 15.16
C PHE A 62 2.58 1.69 15.70
N HIS A 63 1.43 2.21 16.15
CA HIS A 63 1.33 3.54 16.76
C HIS A 63 2.06 3.57 18.11
N TYR A 64 1.84 2.54 18.94
CA TYR A 64 2.51 2.37 20.22
C TYR A 64 4.03 2.18 20.08
N LEU A 65 4.46 1.36 19.11
CA LEU A 65 5.89 1.17 18.79
C LEU A 65 6.53 2.48 18.36
N GLY A 66 5.87 3.21 17.46
CA GLY A 66 6.31 4.54 17.03
C GLY A 66 6.47 5.49 18.20
N SER A 67 5.40 5.74 18.97
CA SER A 67 5.43 6.67 20.10
C SER A 67 6.48 6.31 21.15
N THR A 68 6.67 5.02 21.43
CA THR A 68 7.66 4.53 22.42
C THR A 68 9.10 4.71 21.92
N LEU A 69 9.37 4.45 20.63
CA LEU A 69 10.68 4.68 20.03
C LEU A 69 11.01 6.18 19.95
N LEU A 70 10.05 7.00 19.52
CA LEU A 70 10.19 8.45 19.45
C LEU A 70 10.44 9.07 20.83
N GLY A 71 9.72 8.63 21.86
CA GLY A 71 9.90 9.12 23.23
C GLY A 71 11.27 8.81 23.84
N LYS A 72 12.03 7.85 23.29
CA LYS A 72 13.40 7.52 23.71
C LYS A 72 14.48 8.27 22.91
N ALA A 73 14.12 8.99 21.85
CA ALA A 73 15.07 9.71 21.03
C ALA A 73 15.59 10.96 21.76
N LYS A 74 16.89 11.01 22.05
CA LYS A 74 17.54 12.14 22.74
C LYS A 74 18.06 13.23 21.81
N SER A 75 17.97 13.05 20.49
CA SER A 75 18.50 13.97 19.49
C SER A 75 17.65 13.95 18.22
N THR A 76 17.53 15.10 17.56
CA THR A 76 16.79 15.27 16.31
C THR A 76 17.29 14.38 15.17
N ARG A 77 18.60 14.09 15.10
CA ARG A 77 19.18 13.17 14.10
C ARG A 77 18.82 11.71 14.35
N LEU A 78 18.72 11.31 15.62
CA LEU A 78 18.29 9.96 15.99
C LEU A 78 16.79 9.80 15.75
N LEU A 79 16.02 10.85 16.02
CA LEU A 79 14.59 10.89 15.74
C LEU A 79 14.31 10.70 14.25
N SER A 80 15.00 11.42 13.36
CA SER A 80 14.82 11.27 11.91
C SER A 80 15.25 9.88 11.43
N LEU A 81 16.35 9.32 11.93
CA LEU A 81 16.78 7.95 11.60
C LEU A 81 15.77 6.90 12.09
N LEU A 82 15.22 7.05 13.29
CA LEU A 82 14.21 6.14 13.82
C LEU A 82 12.92 6.23 13.02
N LEU A 83 12.47 7.42 12.64
CA LEU A 83 11.29 7.61 11.80
C LEU A 83 11.47 6.99 10.41
N VAL A 84 12.59 7.25 9.75
CA VAL A 84 12.88 6.67 8.43
C VAL A 84 13.01 5.14 8.52
N GLY A 85 13.72 4.63 9.52
CA GLY A 85 13.87 3.18 9.73
C GLY A 85 12.53 2.50 10.04
N LEU A 86 11.76 3.06 10.97
CA LEU A 86 10.43 2.54 11.33
C LEU A 86 9.49 2.57 10.13
N CYS A 87 9.46 3.67 9.37
CA CYS A 87 8.64 3.80 8.17
C CYS A 87 9.10 2.83 7.07
N PHE A 88 10.39 2.60 6.90
CA PHE A 88 10.94 1.65 5.92
C PHE A 88 10.53 0.20 6.23
N PHE A 89 10.79 -0.28 7.45
CA PHE A 89 10.40 -1.64 7.84
C PHE A 89 8.88 -1.81 7.89
N SER A 90 8.17 -0.78 8.35
CA SER A 90 6.72 -0.83 8.44
C SER A 90 6.04 -0.70 7.08
N SER A 91 6.59 0.02 6.10
CA SER A 91 6.05 0.09 4.74
C SER A 91 6.16 -1.25 4.01
N MET A 92 7.19 -2.03 4.32
CA MET A 92 7.38 -3.37 3.74
C MET A 92 6.36 -4.38 4.29
N LEU A 93 5.99 -4.26 5.56
CA LEU A 93 4.98 -5.13 6.18
C LEU A 93 3.56 -4.65 5.92
N ILE A 94 3.28 -3.35 6.01
CA ILE A 94 1.91 -2.83 6.04
C ILE A 94 1.32 -2.57 4.65
N THR A 95 2.14 -2.10 3.70
CA THR A 95 1.79 -1.38 2.45
C THR A 95 2.10 0.11 2.55
N ASN A 96 2.59 0.66 1.43
CA ASN A 96 3.16 1.99 1.36
C ASN A 96 2.15 3.10 1.72
N ASP A 97 0.95 3.08 1.14
CA ASP A 97 -0.08 4.11 1.37
C ASP A 97 -0.53 4.17 2.84
N VAL A 98 -0.72 3.00 3.45
CA VAL A 98 -1.20 2.90 4.83
C VAL A 98 -0.10 3.29 5.82
N SER A 99 1.16 2.96 5.51
CA SER A 99 2.30 3.41 6.31
C SER A 99 2.43 4.93 6.31
N LEU A 100 2.28 5.58 5.14
CA LEU A 100 2.28 7.05 5.05
C LEU A 100 1.19 7.65 5.92
N ILE A 101 -0.06 7.21 5.81
CA ILE A 101 -1.16 7.74 6.64
C ILE A 101 -0.92 7.54 8.14
N THR A 102 -0.26 6.43 8.52
CA THR A 102 -0.03 6.09 9.93
C THR A 102 1.18 6.83 10.53
N PHE A 103 2.22 7.10 9.72
CA PHE A 103 3.47 7.70 10.21
C PHE A 103 3.69 9.16 9.87
N VAL A 104 2.95 9.72 8.90
CA VAL A 104 2.98 11.15 8.58
C VAL A 104 2.74 12.04 9.81
N PRO A 105 1.81 11.74 10.75
CA PRO A 105 1.61 12.56 11.95
C PRO A 105 2.79 12.57 12.94
N PHE A 106 3.77 11.68 12.76
CA PHE A 106 4.96 11.57 13.62
C PHE A 106 6.21 12.24 13.03
N ALA A 107 6.16 12.71 11.78
CA ALA A 107 7.25 13.43 11.10
C ALA A 107 7.07 14.95 11.21
#